data_AF-A0A2G2VL97-F1
#
_entry.id   AF-A0A2G2VL97-F1
#
_cell.length_a   1.000
_cell.length_b   1.000
_cell.length_c   1.000
_cell.angle_alpha   90.00
_cell.angle_beta   90.00
_cell.angle_gamma   90.00
#
_symmetry.space_group_name_H-M   'P 1'
#
loop_
_entity.id
_entity.type
_entity.pdbx_description
1 polymer ?
#
loop_
_entity_poly.entity_id
_entity_poly.type
_entity_poly.pdbx_seq_one_letter_code
_entity_poly.pdbx_strand_id
1 'polypeptide(L)'
;MALYTNIGQEARQVLAAQTHIWNHTFNYINSMSLKCAIQLGIPDIIHSHGRAMTLSDLVKSLPINNINGTIHNCIYRLMRILIHAGFFIQTNLVNKEEKAQEEEGGYLLTPTSRLLLKDEPLSLVPFVQVQLDSIMMDPCKYLSVWF
;
A
#
# COMPACT_ATOMS: atom_id res chain seq x y z
N MET A 1 43.93 -2.18 12.20
CA MET A 1 43.14 -2.27 10.95
C MET A 1 42.16 -3.45 10.98
N ALA A 2 42.59 -4.70 11.25
CA ALA A 2 41.70 -5.87 11.32
C ALA A 2 40.58 -5.79 12.38
N LEU A 3 40.83 -5.24 13.58
CA LEU A 3 39.81 -5.02 14.62
C LEU A 3 38.72 -4.04 14.17
N TYR A 4 39.09 -2.97 13.46
CA TYR A 4 38.13 -1.99 12.94
C TYR A 4 37.28 -2.58 11.79
N THR A 5 37.89 -3.40 10.94
CA THR A 5 37.19 -4.16 9.90
C THR A 5 36.20 -5.17 10.50
N ASN A 6 36.58 -5.81 11.61
CA ASN A 6 35.74 -6.75 12.35
C ASN A 6 34.53 -6.05 13.01
N ILE A 7 34.76 -4.96 13.74
CA ILE A 7 33.68 -4.14 14.33
C ILE A 7 32.72 -3.61 13.25
N GLY A 8 33.25 -3.13 12.12
CA GLY A 8 32.43 -2.67 11.00
C GLY A 8 31.63 -3.79 10.33
N GLN A 9 32.11 -5.03 10.37
CA GLN A 9 31.41 -6.20 9.83
C GLN A 9 30.32 -6.68 10.79
N GLU A 10 30.59 -6.75 12.09
CA GLU A 10 29.60 -7.06 13.12
C GLU A 10 28.45 -6.04 13.12
N ALA A 11 28.76 -4.74 13.03
CA ALA A 11 27.74 -3.69 12.96
C ALA A 11 26.81 -3.86 11.74
N ARG A 12 27.36 -4.21 10.57
CA ARG A 12 26.55 -4.49 9.36
C ARG A 12 25.68 -5.73 9.53
N GLN A 13 26.19 -6.78 10.19
CA GLN A 13 25.41 -7.99 10.46
C GLN A 13 24.24 -7.70 11.40
N VAL A 14 24.47 -6.94 12.47
CA VAL A 14 23.41 -6.53 13.40
C VAL A 14 22.36 -5.68 12.68
N LEU A 15 22.76 -4.71 11.86
CA LEU A 15 21.83 -3.88 11.09
C LEU A 15 20.99 -4.70 10.11
N ALA A 16 21.61 -5.68 9.43
CA ALA A 16 20.89 -6.59 8.54
C ALA A 16 19.87 -7.46 9.30
N ALA A 17 20.24 -7.97 10.48
CA ALA A 17 19.33 -8.73 11.34
C ALA A 17 18.16 -7.87 11.84
N GLN A 18 18.43 -6.63 12.28
CA GLN A 18 17.39 -5.67 12.68
C GLN A 18 16.44 -5.36 11.52
N THR A 19 16.98 -5.09 10.33
CA THR A 19 16.20 -4.84 9.11
C THR A 19 15.29 -6.03 8.79
N HIS A 20 15.82 -7.26 8.89
CA HIS A 20 15.05 -8.47 8.66
C HIS A 20 13.88 -8.61 9.67
N ILE A 21 14.16 -8.41 10.97
CA ILE A 21 13.13 -8.45 12.03
C ILE A 21 12.06 -7.37 11.81
N TRP A 22 12.46 -6.14 11.49
CA TRP A 22 11.54 -5.04 11.24
C TRP A 22 10.68 -5.28 10.01
N ASN A 23 11.27 -5.74 8.90
CA ASN A 23 10.53 -6.06 7.69
C ASN A 23 9.47 -7.12 7.97
N HIS A 24 9.81 -8.17 8.72
CA HIS A 24 8.84 -9.20 9.10
C HIS A 24 7.75 -8.66 10.04
N THR A 25 8.16 -7.95 11.10
CA THR A 25 7.25 -7.38 12.10
C THR A 25 6.24 -6.41 11.49
N PHE A 26 6.67 -5.56 10.55
CA PHE A 26 5.82 -4.53 9.95
C PHE A 26 5.13 -4.97 8.65
N ASN A 27 5.39 -6.17 8.13
CA ASN A 27 4.81 -6.61 6.85
C ASN A 27 3.26 -6.65 6.89
N TYR A 28 2.65 -6.82 8.07
CA TYR A 28 1.19 -6.79 8.21
C TYR A 28 0.58 -5.45 7.75
N ILE A 29 1.35 -4.35 7.81
CA ILE A 29 0.91 -3.03 7.34
C ILE A 29 0.58 -3.10 5.84
N ASN A 30 1.37 -3.82 5.03
CA ASN A 30 1.09 -4.01 3.61
C ASN A 30 -0.26 -4.70 3.39
N SER A 31 -0.54 -5.77 4.16
CA SER A 31 -1.82 -6.49 4.10
C SER A 31 -3.00 -5.62 4.52
N MET A 32 -2.85 -4.84 5.61
CA MET A 32 -3.92 -3.96 6.09
C MET A 32 -4.14 -2.75 5.17
N SER A 33 -3.08 -2.23 4.55
CA SER A 33 -3.19 -1.22 3.50
C SER A 33 -3.95 -1.73 2.29
N LEU A 34 -3.70 -2.97 1.86
CA LEU A 34 -4.45 -3.61 0.78
C LEU A 34 -5.93 -3.76 1.14
N LYS A 35 -6.23 -4.28 2.35
CA LYS A 35 -7.61 -4.37 2.86
C LYS A 35 -8.30 -3.01 2.84
N CYS A 36 -7.64 -1.97 3.33
CA CYS A 36 -8.15 -0.61 3.36
C CYS A 36 -8.49 -0.10 1.95
N ALA A 37 -7.59 -0.28 0.97
CA ALA A 37 -7.85 0.16 -0.40
C ALA A 37 -9.06 -0.55 -1.04
N ILE A 38 -9.24 -1.84 -0.78
CA ILE A 38 -10.41 -2.61 -1.23
C ILE A 38 -11.68 -2.08 -0.57
N GLN A 39 -11.67 -1.85 0.75
CA GLN A 39 -12.82 -1.34 1.50
C GLN A 39 -13.22 0.08 1.04
N LEU A 40 -12.24 0.91 0.70
CA LEU A 40 -12.45 2.24 0.14
C LEU A 40 -12.85 2.23 -1.34
N GLY A 41 -12.83 1.07 -2.00
CA GLY A 41 -13.17 0.93 -3.42
C GLY A 41 -12.15 1.58 -4.37
N ILE A 42 -10.91 1.81 -3.91
CA ILE A 42 -9.86 2.49 -4.69
C ILE A 42 -9.62 1.81 -6.05
N PRO A 43 -9.49 0.46 -6.16
CA PRO A 43 -9.30 -0.19 -7.45
C PRO A 43 -10.42 0.14 -8.44
N ASP A 44 -11.68 0.03 -8.01
CA ASP A 44 -12.86 0.29 -8.84
C ASP A 44 -12.96 1.78 -9.24
N ILE A 45 -12.66 2.70 -8.30
CA ILE A 45 -12.66 4.15 -8.54
C ILE A 45 -11.64 4.50 -9.63
N ILE A 46 -10.40 4.04 -9.52
CA ILE A 46 -9.36 4.28 -10.53
C ILE A 46 -9.75 3.62 -11.86
N HIS A 47 -10.32 2.41 -11.84
CA HIS A 47 -10.77 1.73 -13.05
C HIS A 47 -11.84 2.53 -13.80
N SER A 48 -12.89 2.95 -13.08
CA SER A 48 -14.02 3.71 -13.62
C SER A 48 -13.61 5.09 -14.16
N HIS A 49 -12.52 5.67 -13.65
CA HIS A 49 -11.98 6.93 -14.14
C HIS A 49 -11.41 6.81 -15.57
N GLY A 50 -11.01 5.61 -15.99
CA GLY A 50 -10.61 5.28 -17.38
C GLY A 50 -9.25 5.83 -17.83
N ARG A 51 -8.56 6.61 -16.99
CA ARG A 51 -7.23 7.21 -17.24
C ARG A 51 -6.46 7.34 -15.93
N ALA A 52 -5.22 7.81 -16.02
CA ALA A 52 -4.40 8.09 -14.84
C ALA A 52 -5.12 9.11 -13.93
N MET A 53 -5.39 8.71 -12.68
CA MET A 53 -6.22 9.47 -11.74
C MET A 53 -5.35 10.27 -10.77
N THR A 54 -5.52 11.58 -10.69
CA THR A 54 -4.77 12.40 -9.74
C THR A 54 -5.14 12.07 -8.29
N LEU A 55 -4.27 12.40 -7.34
CA LEU A 55 -4.58 12.25 -5.91
C LEU A 55 -5.81 13.08 -5.50
N SER A 56 -5.93 14.30 -6.01
CA SER A 56 -7.08 15.18 -5.73
C SER A 56 -8.39 14.56 -6.21
N ASP A 57 -8.41 14.03 -7.43
CA ASP A 57 -9.61 13.38 -7.98
C ASP A 57 -9.94 12.08 -7.24
N LEU A 58 -8.92 11.29 -6.90
CA LEU A 58 -9.10 10.07 -6.11
C LEU A 58 -9.75 10.41 -4.77
N VAL A 59 -9.19 11.35 -4.02
CA VAL A 59 -9.71 11.76 -2.70
C VAL A 59 -11.14 12.25 -2.78
N LYS A 60 -11.49 13.06 -3.80
CA LYS A 60 -12.87 13.53 -4.04
C LYS A 60 -13.86 12.42 -4.36
N SER A 61 -13.37 11.31 -4.93
CA SER A 61 -14.19 10.17 -5.33
C SER A 61 -14.38 9.14 -4.23
N LEU A 62 -13.66 9.25 -3.10
CA LEU A 62 -13.80 8.32 -1.98
C LEU A 62 -15.13 8.54 -1.24
N PRO A 63 -15.78 7.47 -0.75
CA PRO A 63 -17.02 7.55 0.00
C PRO A 63 -16.78 7.98 1.46
N ILE A 64 -16.17 9.17 1.67
CA ILE A 64 -15.80 9.69 3.00
C ILE A 64 -16.51 11.03 3.24
N ASN A 65 -17.32 11.08 4.29
CA ASN A 65 -17.94 12.31 4.76
C ASN A 65 -16.90 13.10 5.56
N ASN A 66 -16.49 14.30 5.12
CA ASN A 66 -15.48 15.19 5.74
C ASN A 66 -14.05 15.06 5.20
N ILE A 67 -13.87 15.21 3.89
CA ILE A 67 -12.54 15.34 3.27
C ILE A 67 -11.84 16.61 3.77
N ASN A 68 -10.61 16.46 4.28
CA ASN A 68 -9.75 17.53 4.74
C ASN A 68 -8.28 17.25 4.39
N GLY A 69 -7.38 18.19 4.71
CA GLY A 69 -5.94 18.05 4.41
C GLY A 69 -5.28 16.82 5.04
N THR A 70 -5.74 16.38 6.21
CA THR A 70 -5.22 15.17 6.86
C THR A 70 -5.58 13.92 6.08
N ILE A 71 -6.84 13.78 5.63
CA ILE A 71 -7.28 12.64 4.81
C ILE A 71 -6.52 12.61 3.49
N HIS A 72 -6.33 13.77 2.86
CA HIS A 72 -5.54 13.88 1.63
C HIS A 72 -4.12 13.29 1.82
N ASN A 73 -3.44 13.67 2.90
CA ASN A 73 -2.12 13.12 3.25
C ASN A 73 -2.15 11.62 3.61
N CYS A 74 -3.21 11.15 4.27
CA CYS A 74 -3.38 9.73 4.58
C CYS A 74 -3.55 8.88 3.32
N ILE A 75 -4.37 9.33 2.36
CA ILE A 75 -4.57 8.63 1.08
C ILE A 75 -3.30 8.64 0.25
N TYR A 76 -2.58 9.77 0.21
CA TYR A 76 -1.27 9.82 -0.44
C TYR A 76 -0.30 8.75 0.10
N ARG A 77 -0.18 8.66 1.43
CA ARG A 77 0.70 7.66 2.09
C ARG A 77 0.25 6.23 1.81
N LEU A 78 -1.07 5.98 1.84
CA LEU A 78 -1.65 4.69 1.50
C LEU A 78 -1.29 4.29 0.05
N MET A 79 -1.49 5.19 -0.89
CA MET A 79 -1.16 4.95 -2.30
C MET A 79 0.33 4.67 -2.49
N ARG A 80 1.21 5.39 -1.80
CA ARG A 80 2.66 5.12 -1.84
C ARG A 80 3.02 3.71 -1.36
N ILE A 81 2.43 3.25 -0.27
CA ILE A 81 2.63 1.88 0.22
C ILE A 81 2.20 0.86 -0.85
N LEU A 82 1.01 1.06 -1.44
CA LEU A 82 0.45 0.13 -2.42
C LEU A 82 1.18 0.16 -3.77
N ILE A 83 1.74 1.31 -4.16
CA ILE A 83 2.62 1.43 -5.33
C ILE A 83 3.90 0.64 -5.07
N HIS A 84 4.53 0.82 -3.91
CA HIS A 84 5.73 0.09 -3.57
C HIS A 84 5.49 -1.43 -3.48
N ALA A 85 4.30 -1.83 -3.03
CA ALA A 85 3.85 -3.23 -3.03
C ALA A 85 3.43 -3.76 -4.41
N GLY A 86 3.47 -2.94 -5.48
CA GLY A 86 3.21 -3.36 -6.87
C GLY A 86 1.74 -3.43 -7.28
N PHE A 87 0.82 -2.91 -6.45
CA PHE A 87 -0.61 -2.86 -6.79
C PHE A 87 -0.94 -1.71 -7.73
N PHE A 88 -0.25 -0.58 -7.64
CA PHE A 88 -0.51 0.57 -8.52
C PHE A 88 0.79 1.12 -9.08
N ILE A 89 0.69 1.91 -10.14
CA ILE A 89 1.80 2.71 -10.64
C ILE A 89 1.40 4.18 -10.62
N GLN A 90 2.39 5.05 -10.40
CA GLN A 90 2.26 6.49 -10.57
C GLN A 90 2.93 6.89 -11.87
N THR A 91 2.16 7.51 -12.77
CA THR A 91 2.68 8.08 -14.01
C THR A 91 2.91 9.56 -13.82
N ASN A 92 4.06 10.08 -14.20
CA ASN A 92 4.26 11.54 -14.26
C ASN A 92 3.34 12.10 -15.35
N LEU A 93 2.35 12.93 -15.00
CA LEU A 93 1.60 13.67 -16.02
C LEU A 93 2.58 14.72 -16.56
N VAL A 94 2.97 14.58 -17.81
CA VAL A 94 3.92 15.49 -18.46
C VAL A 94 3.18 16.78 -18.82
N ASN A 95 2.99 17.66 -17.84
CA ASN A 95 2.80 19.08 -18.09
C ASN A 95 4.09 19.79 -17.67
N LYS A 96 5.02 19.88 -18.62
CA LYS A 96 6.26 20.66 -18.50
C LYS A 96 5.91 22.15 -18.57
N GLU A 97 5.31 22.73 -17.54
CA GLU A 97 5.29 24.18 -17.30
C GLU A 97 4.53 24.42 -16.00
N GLU A 98 5.29 24.39 -14.90
CA GLU A 98 5.13 25.16 -13.65
C GLU A 98 5.69 24.35 -12.48
N LYS A 99 6.79 24.85 -11.92
CA LYS A 99 7.41 24.29 -10.73
C LYS A 99 6.56 24.65 -9.50
N ALA A 100 6.47 23.69 -8.58
CA ALA A 100 6.18 23.83 -7.13
C ALA A 100 4.86 23.28 -6.59
N GLN A 101 4.37 22.14 -7.08
CA GLN A 101 3.61 21.18 -6.25
C GLN A 101 4.09 19.76 -6.58
N GLU A 102 4.69 19.07 -5.59
CA GLU A 102 5.50 17.86 -5.77
C GLU A 102 4.76 16.60 -6.31
N GLU A 103 3.48 16.67 -6.70
CA GLU A 103 2.64 15.47 -6.88
C GLU A 103 1.51 15.61 -7.92
N GLU A 104 1.82 15.91 -9.19
CA GLU A 104 0.85 15.73 -10.29
C GLU A 104 1.19 14.51 -11.17
N GLY A 105 1.48 13.39 -10.50
CA GLY A 105 1.47 12.09 -11.16
C GLY A 105 0.13 11.39 -10.94
N GLY A 106 -0.51 10.91 -12.01
CA GLY A 106 -1.75 10.14 -11.92
C GLY A 106 -1.50 8.66 -11.56
N TYR A 107 -2.45 8.05 -10.86
CA TYR A 107 -2.43 6.64 -10.49
C TYR A 107 -3.10 5.76 -11.54
N LEU A 108 -2.51 4.60 -11.80
CA LEU A 108 -3.06 3.57 -12.68
C LEU A 108 -3.01 2.19 -12.02
N LEU A 109 -3.90 1.30 -12.46
CA LEU A 109 -3.90 -0.11 -12.07
C LEU A 109 -2.72 -0.85 -12.72
N THR A 110 -2.16 -1.80 -11.98
CA THR A 110 -1.30 -2.88 -12.51
C THR A 110 -2.16 -4.11 -12.83
N PRO A 111 -1.61 -5.13 -13.52
CA PRO A 111 -2.31 -6.42 -13.63
C PRO A 111 -2.73 -6.99 -12.28
N THR A 112 -1.92 -6.77 -11.24
CA THR A 112 -2.21 -7.24 -9.87
C THR A 112 -3.45 -6.56 -9.28
N SER A 113 -3.60 -5.24 -9.39
CA SER A 113 -4.79 -4.54 -8.87
C SER A 113 -6.03 -4.71 -9.75
N ARG A 114 -5.92 -5.17 -11.00
CA ARG A 114 -7.09 -5.57 -11.79
C ARG A 114 -7.81 -6.78 -11.19
N LEU A 115 -7.08 -7.71 -10.57
CA LEU A 115 -7.67 -8.80 -9.79
C LEU A 115 -8.38 -8.32 -8.51
N LEU A 116 -8.36 -7.02 -8.22
CA LEU A 116 -9.07 -6.42 -7.08
C LEU A 116 -10.32 -5.65 -7.49
N LEU A 117 -10.73 -5.73 -8.76
CA LEU A 117 -11.99 -5.16 -9.24
C LEU A 117 -13.15 -6.06 -8.86
N LYS A 118 -14.31 -5.49 -8.56
CA LYS A 118 -15.51 -6.25 -8.17
C LYS A 118 -16.08 -7.08 -9.31
N ASP A 119 -16.04 -6.54 -10.52
CA ASP A 119 -16.60 -7.17 -11.72
C ASP A 119 -15.58 -8.03 -12.49
N GLU A 120 -14.36 -8.20 -11.95
CA GLU A 120 -13.36 -9.09 -12.53
C GLU A 120 -13.75 -10.57 -12.27
N PRO A 121 -13.88 -11.43 -13.30
CA PRO A 121 -14.28 -12.82 -13.11
C PRO A 121 -13.36 -13.62 -12.19
N LEU A 122 -12.08 -13.24 -12.14
CA LEU A 122 -11.05 -13.84 -11.28
C LEU A 122 -10.71 -12.94 -10.07
N SER A 123 -11.68 -12.15 -9.61
CA SER A 123 -11.49 -11.23 -8.49
C SER A 123 -11.03 -11.97 -7.23
N LEU A 124 -9.96 -11.47 -6.63
CA LEU A 124 -9.42 -11.92 -5.35
C LEU A 124 -9.97 -11.11 -4.18
N VAL A 125 -10.87 -10.13 -4.42
CA VAL A 125 -11.48 -9.33 -3.35
C VAL A 125 -12.13 -10.20 -2.27
N PRO A 126 -12.98 -11.21 -2.59
CA PRO A 126 -13.60 -12.04 -1.57
C PRO A 126 -12.56 -12.82 -0.74
N PHE A 127 -11.53 -13.35 -1.39
CA PHE A 127 -10.45 -14.06 -0.73
C PHE A 127 -9.69 -13.16 0.24
N VAL A 128 -9.27 -11.97 -0.20
CA VAL A 128 -8.53 -11.02 0.64
C VAL A 128 -9.40 -10.55 1.81
N GLN A 129 -10.69 -10.29 1.59
CA GLN A 129 -11.62 -9.87 2.64
C GLN A 129 -11.79 -10.94 3.72
N VAL A 130 -11.99 -12.20 3.33
CA VAL A 130 -12.13 -13.32 4.28
C VAL A 130 -10.82 -13.56 5.04
N GLN A 131 -9.69 -13.63 4.34
CA GLN A 131 -8.39 -13.94 4.95
C GLN A 131 -7.93 -12.86 5.93
N LEU A 132 -8.30 -11.62 5.68
CA LEU A 132 -7.95 -10.48 6.52
C LEU A 132 -9.09 -10.05 7.45
N ASP A 133 -10.17 -10.81 7.53
CA ASP A 133 -11.24 -10.59 8.50
C ASP A 133 -10.76 -10.90 9.93
N SER A 134 -11.38 -10.25 10.93
CA SER A 134 -11.06 -10.52 12.34
C SER A 134 -11.25 -11.98 12.71
N ILE A 135 -12.27 -12.66 12.16
CA ILE A 135 -12.54 -14.06 12.45
C ILE A 135 -11.33 -14.95 12.09
N MET A 136 -10.66 -14.67 10.97
CA MET A 136 -9.48 -15.43 10.53
C MET A 136 -8.19 -14.93 11.17
N MET A 137 -8.07 -13.63 11.46
CA MET A 137 -6.83 -13.01 11.97
C MET A 137 -6.68 -13.11 13.49
N ASP A 138 -7.76 -13.09 14.26
CA ASP A 138 -7.69 -13.08 15.73
C ASP A 138 -7.03 -14.34 16.33
N PRO A 139 -7.29 -15.57 15.83
CA PRO A 139 -6.60 -16.76 16.32
C PRO A 139 -5.08 -16.69 16.16
N CYS A 140 -4.58 -15.99 15.13
CA CYS A 140 -3.14 -15.84 14.89
C CYS A 140 -2.40 -15.10 16.02
N LYS A 141 -3.12 -14.34 16.87
CA LYS A 141 -2.56 -13.66 18.04
C LYS A 141 -2.21 -14.63 19.18
N TYR A 142 -2.77 -15.83 19.17
CA TYR A 142 -2.67 -16.81 20.24
C TYR A 142 -2.11 -18.16 19.77
N LEU A 143 -1.32 -18.16 18.68
CA LEU A 143 -0.74 -19.39 18.12
C LEU A 143 0.10 -20.18 19.13
N SER A 144 0.71 -19.53 20.12
CA SER A 144 1.46 -20.22 21.17
C SER A 144 0.60 -21.11 22.06
N VAL A 145 -0.73 -20.91 22.09
CA VAL A 145 -1.67 -21.77 22.85
C VAL A 145 -1.94 -23.09 22.11
N TRP A 146 -1.61 -23.18 20.82
CA TRP A 146 -1.87 -24.37 20.01
C TRP A 146 -0.81 -25.47 20.18
N PHE A 147 0.30 -25.17 20.87
CA PHE A 147 1.41 -26.08 21.14
C PHE A 147 1.58 -26.27 22.66
#